data_AF-A0AAW5U256-F1
#
_entry.id   AF-A0AAW5U256-F1
#
_cell.length_a   1.000
_cell.length_b   1.000
_cell.length_c   1.000
_cell.angle_alpha   90.00
_cell.angle_beta   90.00
_cell.angle_gamma   90.00
#
_symmetry.space_group_name_H-M   'P 1'
#
loop_
_entity.id
_entity.type
_entity.pdbx_description
1 polymer ?
#
loop_
_entity_poly.entity_id
_entity_poly.type
_entity_poly.pdbx_seq_one_letter_code
_entity_poly.pdbx_strand_id
1 'polypeptide(L)'
;MNNSIARKKEMAWMKKIGIVGIKVDFFGGDKQETMKPLRRYSERCQRLWSEVIFHGCVYHARGWERMYPNYVSSEAALASENVYFHRLSCQKEAFEMTRCIRSQEML
;
A
#
# COMPACT_ATOMS: atom_id res chain seq x y z
N MET A 1 9.31 -8.61 6.66
CA MET A 1 10.49 -8.92 5.79
C MET A 1 11.47 -7.73 5.72
N ASN A 2 12.27 -7.51 6.76
CA ASN A 2 13.19 -6.36 6.79
C ASN A 2 14.50 -6.61 6.02
N ASN A 3 14.82 -7.88 5.74
CA ASN A 3 16.01 -8.26 4.98
C ASN A 3 15.82 -8.04 3.46
N SER A 4 16.74 -7.31 2.86
CA SER A 4 16.81 -7.00 1.42
C SER A 4 17.01 -8.24 0.54
N ILE A 5 17.79 -9.23 1.02
CA ILE A 5 18.21 -10.41 0.26
C ILE A 5 17.05 -11.40 0.14
N ALA A 6 16.44 -11.76 1.27
CA ALA A 6 15.27 -12.65 1.31
C ALA A 6 14.14 -12.16 0.40
N ARG A 7 13.88 -10.84 0.45
CA ARG A 7 12.86 -10.19 -0.40
C ARG A 7 13.16 -10.33 -1.90
N LYS A 8 14.42 -10.25 -2.33
CA LYS A 8 14.77 -10.43 -3.75
C LYS A 8 14.48 -11.86 -4.21
N LYS A 9 14.81 -12.84 -3.38
CA LYS A 9 14.55 -14.26 -3.67
C LYS A 9 13.05 -14.50 -3.80
N GLU A 10 12.27 -13.95 -2.88
CA GLU A 10 10.81 -14.09 -2.88
C GLU A 10 10.17 -13.43 -4.10
N MET A 11 10.55 -12.19 -4.41
CA MET A 11 10.01 -11.48 -5.56
C MET A 11 10.43 -12.12 -6.91
N ALA A 12 11.62 -12.71 -6.99
CA ALA A 12 12.04 -13.47 -8.17
C ALA A 12 11.22 -14.76 -8.33
N TRP A 13 10.91 -15.44 -7.22
CA TRP A 13 10.01 -16.59 -7.23
C TRP A 13 8.60 -16.19 -7.67
N MET A 14 8.05 -15.10 -7.12
CA MET A 14 6.73 -14.55 -7.49
C MET A 14 6.64 -14.23 -9.00
N LYS A 15 7.72 -13.68 -9.58
CA LYS A 15 7.78 -13.44 -11.03
C LYS A 15 7.78 -14.75 -11.83
N LYS A 16 8.50 -15.78 -11.36
CA LYS A 16 8.57 -17.09 -12.04
C LYS A 16 7.20 -17.78 -12.09
N ILE A 17 6.37 -17.61 -11.06
CA ILE A 17 5.02 -18.19 -11.00
C ILE A 17 3.95 -17.31 -11.68
N GLY A 18 4.31 -16.12 -12.18
CA GLY A 18 3.40 -15.25 -12.93
C GLY A 18 2.51 -14.34 -12.06
N ILE A 19 2.91 -14.02 -10.83
CA ILE A 19 2.17 -13.06 -10.00
C ILE A 19 2.31 -11.64 -10.58
N VAL A 20 1.17 -10.98 -10.74
CA VAL A 20 1.06 -9.63 -11.31
C VAL A 20 1.12 -8.50 -10.27
N GLY A 21 0.87 -8.78 -8.99
CA GLY A 21 0.89 -7.77 -7.95
C GLY A 21 0.99 -8.30 -6.53
N ILE A 22 1.38 -7.43 -5.60
CA ILE A 22 1.54 -7.76 -4.18
C ILE A 22 0.77 -6.77 -3.29
N LYS A 23 0.11 -7.29 -2.25
CA LYS A 23 -0.45 -6.49 -1.15
C LYS A 23 0.52 -6.54 0.03
N VAL A 24 1.07 -5.41 0.44
CA VAL A 24 2.04 -5.32 1.56
C VAL A 24 1.38 -4.63 2.74
N ASP A 25 1.38 -5.31 3.88
CA ASP A 25 0.72 -4.87 5.11
C ASP A 25 1.72 -4.44 6.21
N PHE A 26 1.24 -3.65 7.17
CA PHE A 26 1.89 -3.22 8.42
C PHE A 26 3.17 -2.39 8.26
N PHE A 27 3.02 -1.07 8.14
CA PHE A 27 4.12 -0.12 8.25
C PHE A 27 4.18 0.53 9.64
N GLY A 28 5.38 0.70 10.19
CA GLY A 28 5.60 1.18 11.55
C GLY A 28 5.39 2.69 11.79
N GLY A 29 4.45 3.32 11.09
CA GLY A 29 4.15 4.75 11.20
C GLY A 29 4.78 5.64 10.11
N ASP A 30 4.83 6.94 10.36
CA ASP A 30 5.13 8.03 9.41
C ASP A 30 6.56 8.56 9.48
N LYS A 31 7.41 7.96 10.32
CA LYS A 31 8.81 8.34 10.45
C LYS A 31 9.55 8.19 9.12
N GLN A 32 10.59 8.98 8.93
CA GLN A 32 11.41 8.90 7.71
C GLN A 32 12.00 7.49 7.49
N GLU A 33 12.22 6.74 8.57
CA GLU A 33 12.70 5.36 8.53
C GLU A 33 11.71 4.39 7.91
N THR A 34 10.39 4.57 8.06
CA THR A 34 9.35 3.71 7.47
C THR A 34 9.04 4.06 6.02
N MET A 35 9.32 5.31 5.62
CA MET A 35 9.23 5.72 4.21
C MET A 35 10.29 5.09 3.31
N LYS A 36 11.49 4.79 3.87
CA LYS A 36 12.59 4.14 3.12
C LYS A 36 12.21 2.72 2.64
N PRO A 37 11.73 1.80 3.50
CA PRO A 37 11.23 0.49 3.08
C PRO A 37 10.16 0.58 2.01
N LEU A 38 9.23 1.51 2.15
CA LEU A 38 8.07 1.59 1.27
C LEU A 38 8.47 2.04 -0.15
N ARG A 39 9.34 3.06 -0.28
CA ARG A 39 9.96 3.39 -1.58
C ARG A 39 10.71 2.21 -2.19
N ARG A 40 11.51 1.51 -1.39
CA ARG A 40 12.27 0.34 -1.85
C ARG A 40 11.37 -0.81 -2.31
N TYR A 41 10.17 -0.97 -1.76
CA TYR A 41 9.20 -1.94 -2.27
C TYR A 41 8.69 -1.52 -3.64
N SER A 42 8.27 -0.27 -3.79
CA SER A 42 7.76 0.25 -5.07
C SER A 42 8.79 0.13 -6.20
N GLU A 43 10.03 0.62 -5.98
CA GLU A 43 11.12 0.57 -6.97
C GLU A 43 11.47 -0.87 -7.40
N ARG A 44 11.33 -1.84 -6.50
CA ARG A 44 11.62 -3.25 -6.80
C ARG A 44 10.50 -3.91 -7.59
N CYS A 45 9.26 -3.64 -7.23
CA CYS A 45 8.10 -4.18 -7.94
C CYS A 45 8.07 -3.62 -9.36
N GLN A 46 8.44 -2.36 -9.55
CA GLN A 46 8.61 -1.77 -10.88
C GLN A 46 9.64 -2.52 -11.74
N ARG A 47 10.81 -2.92 -11.18
CA ARG A 47 11.82 -3.73 -11.91
C ARG A 47 11.32 -5.12 -12.32
N LEU A 48 10.32 -5.64 -11.62
CA LEU A 48 9.76 -6.96 -11.86
C LEU A 48 8.43 -6.91 -12.62
N TRP A 49 7.95 -5.70 -12.98
CA TRP A 49 6.64 -5.46 -13.59
C TRP A 49 5.47 -5.94 -12.72
N SER A 50 5.59 -5.76 -11.40
CA SER A 50 4.55 -6.11 -10.44
C SER A 50 3.91 -4.86 -9.84
N GLU A 51 2.59 -4.90 -9.69
CA GLU A 51 1.78 -3.87 -9.05
C GLU A 51 1.83 -3.97 -7.52
N VAL A 52 1.63 -2.85 -6.83
CA VAL A 52 1.70 -2.81 -5.35
C VAL A 52 0.49 -2.11 -4.76
N ILE A 53 -0.12 -2.76 -3.77
CA ILE A 53 -1.15 -2.20 -2.89
C ILE A 53 -0.58 -2.15 -1.47
N PHE A 54 -0.67 -1.01 -0.81
CA PHE A 54 -0.22 -0.86 0.58
C PHE A 54 -1.40 -0.87 1.56
N HIS A 55 -1.29 -1.68 2.60
CA HIS A 55 -2.27 -1.83 3.67
C HIS A 55 -1.62 -1.52 5.03
N GLY A 56 -2.40 -1.08 6.01
CA GLY A 56 -1.84 -0.70 7.32
C GLY A 56 -0.68 0.30 7.20
N CYS A 57 -0.75 1.20 6.22
CA CYS A 57 0.27 2.19 5.91
C CYS A 57 -0.20 3.58 6.33
N VAL A 58 0.74 4.52 6.47
CA VAL A 58 0.35 5.92 6.68
C VAL A 58 -0.32 6.47 5.42
N TYR A 59 -0.83 7.70 5.48
CA TYR A 59 -1.53 8.30 4.34
C TYR A 59 -0.56 8.56 3.17
N HIS A 60 -0.53 7.65 2.19
CA HIS A 60 0.48 7.63 1.12
C HIS A 60 0.04 8.32 -0.17
N ALA A 61 -1.13 8.95 -0.17
CA ALA A 61 -1.73 9.53 -1.37
C ALA A 61 -1.24 10.95 -1.73
N ARG A 62 0.02 11.31 -1.46
CA ARG A 62 0.59 12.59 -1.91
C ARG A 62 1.35 12.43 -3.22
N GLY A 63 0.63 12.17 -4.32
CA GLY A 63 1.22 12.14 -5.67
C GLY A 63 2.06 10.90 -6.02
N TRP A 64 1.97 9.82 -5.23
CA TRP A 64 2.69 8.58 -5.50
C TRP A 64 2.22 7.86 -6.77
N GLU A 65 0.95 8.04 -7.13
CA GLU A 65 0.36 7.59 -8.41
C GLU A 65 1.13 8.15 -9.61
N ARG A 66 1.66 9.38 -9.50
CA ARG A 66 2.49 10.00 -10.54
C ARG A 66 3.94 9.57 -10.47
N MET A 67 4.50 9.38 -9.27
CA MET A 67 5.91 9.01 -9.09
C MET A 67 6.19 7.55 -9.43
N TYR A 68 5.23 6.66 -9.17
CA TYR A 68 5.39 5.22 -9.30
C TYR A 68 4.18 4.63 -10.08
N PRO A 69 4.30 4.41 -11.40
CA PRO A 69 3.20 3.88 -12.21
C PRO A 69 2.71 2.48 -11.79
N ASN A 70 3.50 1.76 -10.98
CA ASN A 70 3.18 0.45 -10.44
C ASN A 70 2.47 0.49 -9.07
N TYR A 71 2.28 1.68 -8.50
CA TYR A 71 1.48 1.87 -7.29
C TYR A 71 0.00 1.98 -7.67
N VAL A 72 -0.82 1.07 -7.15
CA VAL A 72 -2.25 0.97 -7.51
C VAL A 72 -3.13 1.64 -6.46
N SER A 73 -2.88 1.38 -5.17
CA SER A 73 -3.71 1.93 -4.10
C SER A 73 -3.06 1.81 -2.72
N SER A 74 -3.55 2.60 -1.77
CA SER A 74 -3.28 2.42 -0.35
C SER A 74 -4.59 2.44 0.42
N GLU A 75 -4.65 1.65 1.49
CA GLU A 75 -5.80 1.60 2.37
C GLU A 75 -5.98 2.94 3.12
N ALA A 76 -5.05 3.25 4.04
CA ALA A 76 -4.96 4.52 4.78
C ALA A 76 -6.27 5.07 5.39
N ALA A 77 -7.29 4.22 5.54
CA ALA A 77 -8.61 4.51 6.05
C ALA A 77 -9.15 3.27 6.77
N LEU A 78 -10.21 3.43 7.56
CA LEU A 78 -10.89 2.27 8.15
C LEU A 78 -11.65 1.55 7.04
N ALA A 79 -11.04 0.51 6.48
CA ALA A 79 -11.60 -0.24 5.37
C ALA A 79 -12.75 -1.16 5.80
N SER A 80 -13.37 -1.80 4.82
CA SER A 80 -14.51 -2.71 4.97
C SER A 80 -14.27 -3.87 5.92
N GLU A 81 -13.00 -4.21 6.24
CA GLU A 81 -12.70 -5.19 7.29
C GLU A 81 -13.35 -4.82 8.62
N ASN A 82 -13.42 -3.52 8.96
CA ASN A 82 -13.99 -3.04 10.20
C ASN A 82 -15.53 -3.15 10.27
N VAL A 83 -16.20 -3.26 9.13
CA VAL A 83 -17.66 -3.48 9.06
C VAL A 83 -18.05 -4.81 9.72
N TYR A 84 -17.18 -5.82 9.63
CA TYR A 84 -17.39 -7.12 10.26
C TYR A 84 -17.05 -7.12 11.76
N PHE A 85 -16.12 -6.27 12.20
CA PHE A 85 -15.67 -6.25 13.59
C PHE A 85 -16.61 -5.46 14.52
N HIS A 86 -17.16 -4.33 14.07
CA HIS A 86 -17.98 -3.47 14.92
C HIS A 86 -19.13 -2.79 14.16
N ARG A 87 -20.33 -2.81 14.75
CA ARG A 87 -21.54 -2.15 14.20
C ARG A 87 -21.36 -0.64 13.99
N LEU A 88 -20.58 0.02 14.86
CA LEU A 88 -20.27 1.44 14.72
C LEU A 88 -19.48 1.74 13.44
N SER A 89 -18.56 0.85 13.05
CA SER A 89 -17.77 0.98 11.83
C SER A 89 -18.66 0.85 10.59
N CYS A 90 -19.66 -0.03 10.61
CA CYS A 90 -20.67 -0.12 9.54
C CYS A 90 -21.46 1.18 9.38
N GLN A 91 -21.85 1.83 10.48
CA GLN A 91 -22.57 3.11 10.43
C GLN A 91 -21.71 4.28 9.96
N LYS A 92 -20.39 4.22 10.18
CA LYS A 92 -19.43 5.28 9.85
C LYS A 92 -18.68 5.05 8.54
N GLU A 93 -18.90 3.92 7.86
CA GLU A 93 -18.17 3.54 6.64
C GLU A 93 -18.19 4.67 5.59
N ALA A 94 -19.37 5.24 5.30
CA ALA A 94 -19.50 6.33 4.35
C ALA A 94 -18.66 7.57 4.72
N PHE A 95 -18.56 7.89 6.02
CA PHE A 95 -17.73 9.00 6.49
C PHE A 95 -16.23 8.67 6.39
N GLU A 96 -15.82 7.47 6.79
CA GLU A 96 -14.41 7.05 6.75
C GLU A 96 -13.90 6.95 5.30
N MET A 97 -14.75 6.57 4.35
CA MET A 97 -14.43 6.50 2.92
C MET A 97 -14.31 7.88 2.24
N THR A 98 -14.70 8.99 2.91
CA THR A 98 -14.42 10.34 2.38
C THR A 98 -12.92 10.64 2.25
N ARG A 99 -12.06 9.86 2.93
CA ARG A 99 -10.60 9.95 2.78
C ARG A 99 -10.11 9.67 1.35
N CYS A 100 -10.90 8.99 0.53
CA CYS A 100 -10.59 8.78 -0.90
C CYS A 100 -10.70 10.07 -1.73
N ILE A 101 -11.42 11.11 -1.26
CA ILE A 101 -11.60 12.36 -2.00
C ILE A 101 -10.38 13.27 -1.83
N ARG A 102 -9.75 13.28 -0.64
CA ARG A 102 -8.58 14.13 -0.35
C ARG A 102 -7.29 13.69 -1.04
N SER A 103 -7.23 12.51 -1.66
CA SER A 103 -6.08 12.12 -2.49
C SER A 103 -6.10 12.82 -3.86
N GLN A 104 -7.26 13.28 -4.33
CA GLN A 104 -7.42 13.82 -5.69
C GLN A 104 -7.49 15.35 -5.75
N GLU A 105 -7.77 16.04 -4.64
CA GLU A 105 -7.95 17.51 -4.60
C GLU A 105 -6.67 18.33 -4.35
N MET A 106 -5.48 17.79 -4.62
CA MET A 106 -4.21 18.51 -4.42
C MET A 106 -3.41 18.68 -5.71
N LEU A 107 -4.12 19.08 -6.78
CA LEU A 107 -3.57 19.63 -8.03
C LEU A 107 -3.95 21.10 -8.17
#